data_AF-A0A4R9BM45-F1
#
_entry.id   AF-A0A4R9BM45-F1
#
_cell.length_a   1.000
_cell.length_b   1.000
_cell.length_c   1.000
_cell.angle_alpha   90.00
_cell.angle_beta   90.00
_cell.angle_gamma   90.00
#
_symmetry.space_group_name_H-M   'P 1'
#
loop_
_entity.id
_entity.type
_entity.pdbx_description
1 polymer ?
#
loop_
_entity_poly.entity_id
_entity_poly.type
_entity_poly.pdbx_seq_one_letter_code
_entity_poly.pdbx_strand_id
1 'polypeptide(L)'
;MIVVLGDTLQCLGALQFDPAALLLTDTAGRYTDAAVIGLNATSATTRRAFKTAMRRQAQASVAVCKHWTTLRHIMVIVDAAASLADEEVLDQCDIAAEATHRMIEQICGIYVVITYIVVTGCDDPRLLAHRVRCRADQIPATDAYSAVHWREIAQSSIQHVTADRYL
;
A
#
# COMPACT_ATOMS: atom_id res chain seq x y z
N MET A 1 -10.88 3.15 10.09
CA MET A 1 -9.76 2.76 10.99
C MET A 1 -8.64 2.10 10.20
N ILE A 2 -7.37 2.36 10.55
CA ILE A 2 -6.20 1.86 9.82
C ILE A 2 -5.46 0.83 10.68
N VAL A 3 -5.13 -0.33 10.10
CA VAL A 3 -4.19 -1.29 10.70
C VAL A 3 -2.85 -1.24 9.97
N VAL A 4 -1.74 -1.24 10.70
CA VAL A 4 -0.37 -1.27 10.12
C VAL A 4 0.23 -2.65 10.30
N LEU A 5 0.71 -3.25 9.21
CA LEU A 5 1.20 -4.62 9.10
C LEU A 5 2.52 -4.68 8.31
N GLY A 6 3.17 -5.84 8.30
CA GLY A 6 4.35 -6.10 7.48
C GLY A 6 5.65 -5.59 8.10
N ASP A 7 6.60 -5.22 7.24
CA ASP A 7 7.93 -4.77 7.67
C ASP A 7 7.87 -3.40 8.35
N THR A 8 8.66 -3.22 9.41
CA THR A 8 8.87 -1.91 10.04
C THR A 8 9.70 -1.01 9.14
N LEU A 9 9.03 -0.09 8.45
CA LEU A 9 9.67 0.98 7.67
C LEU A 9 9.72 2.26 8.50
N GLN A 10 10.84 2.98 8.45
CA GLN A 10 11.01 4.23 9.21
C GLN A 10 9.95 5.28 8.86
N CYS A 11 9.58 5.37 7.58
CA CYS A 11 8.55 6.30 7.10
C CYS A 11 7.14 5.98 7.64
N LEU A 12 6.89 4.76 8.13
CA LEU A 12 5.63 4.37 8.76
C LEU A 12 5.60 4.65 10.27
N GLY A 13 6.72 5.03 10.88
CA GLY A 13 6.75 5.39 12.30
C GLY A 13 5.76 6.52 12.63
N ALA A 14 5.56 7.47 11.72
CA ALA A 14 4.61 8.56 11.90
C ALA A 14 3.13 8.09 11.94
N LEU A 15 2.79 7.00 11.25
CA LEU A 15 1.43 6.42 11.28
C LEU A 15 1.11 5.80 12.63
N GLN A 16 2.10 5.32 13.40
CA GLN A 16 1.88 4.72 14.72
C GLN A 16 1.40 5.74 15.77
N PHE A 17 1.64 7.04 15.52
CA PHE A 17 1.17 8.12 16.38
C PHE A 17 -0.19 8.70 15.93
N ASP A 18 -0.77 8.15 14.85
CA ASP A 18 -2.10 8.54 14.39
C ASP A 18 -3.16 7.89 15.29
N PRO A 19 -4.10 8.66 15.88
CA PRO A 19 -5.16 8.10 16.73
C PRO A 19 -6.09 7.12 15.99
N ALA A 20 -6.10 7.14 14.65
CA ALA A 20 -6.86 6.20 13.83
C ALA A 20 -6.09 4.91 13.50
N ALA A 21 -4.79 4.82 13.84
CA ALA A 21 -3.95 3.65 13.62
C ALA A 21 -4.00 2.72 14.84
N LEU A 22 -4.43 1.47 14.62
CA LEU A 22 -4.33 0.42 15.63
C LEU A 22 -3.10 -0.45 15.37
N LEU A 23 -2.38 -0.72 16.46
CA LEU A 23 -1.47 -1.85 16.53
C LEU A 23 -2.30 -3.14 16.67
N LEU A 24 -1.81 -4.24 16.06
CA LEU A 24 -2.48 -5.56 15.98
C LEU A 24 -3.12 -6.04 17.29
N THR A 25 -2.56 -5.66 18.45
CA THR A 25 -2.97 -6.10 19.79
C THR A 25 -4.30 -5.51 20.29
N ASP A 26 -4.88 -4.49 19.63
CA ASP A 26 -6.10 -3.79 20.12
C ASP A 26 -7.29 -3.87 19.14
N THR A 27 -7.29 -4.87 18.25
CA THR A 27 -8.24 -4.95 17.12
C THR A 27 -9.54 -5.70 17.43
N ALA A 28 -9.71 -6.25 18.63
CA ALA A 28 -10.89 -7.05 18.98
C ALA A 28 -12.19 -6.23 18.90
N GLY A 29 -12.98 -6.47 17.85
CA GLY A 29 -14.33 -5.93 17.67
C GLY A 29 -14.42 -4.55 17.00
N ARG A 30 -13.32 -3.99 16.49
CA ARG A 30 -13.33 -2.68 15.80
C ARG A 30 -13.35 -2.85 14.28
N TYR A 31 -14.09 -1.96 13.61
CA TYR A 31 -14.28 -1.97 12.16
C TYR A 31 -13.01 -1.44 11.47
N THR A 32 -12.32 -2.29 10.71
CA THR A 32 -11.11 -1.91 9.97
C THR A 32 -11.46 -1.62 8.52
N ASP A 33 -11.19 -0.40 8.06
CA ASP A 33 -11.52 0.06 6.70
C ASP A 33 -10.29 0.05 5.78
N ALA A 34 -9.09 0.16 6.35
CA ALA A 34 -7.85 0.17 5.60
C ALA A 34 -6.74 -0.62 6.29
N ALA A 35 -5.93 -1.31 5.48
CA ALA A 35 -4.68 -1.92 5.90
C ALA A 35 -3.50 -1.23 5.20
N VAL A 36 -2.47 -0.90 5.97
CA VAL A 36 -1.20 -0.38 5.48
C VAL A 36 -0.15 -1.44 5.71
N ILE A 37 0.48 -1.94 4.65
CA ILE A 37 1.45 -3.03 4.73
C ILE A 37 2.81 -2.51 4.29
N GLY A 38 3.76 -2.47 5.22
CA GLY A 38 5.15 -2.17 4.93
C GLY A 38 5.82 -3.34 4.21
N LEU A 39 6.56 -3.05 3.15
CA LEU A 39 7.40 -4.00 2.44
C LEU A 39 8.80 -3.42 2.25
N ASN A 40 9.77 -4.01 2.94
CA ASN A 40 11.17 -3.73 2.78
C ASN A 40 11.76 -4.62 1.67
N ALA A 41 11.86 -4.06 0.47
CA ALA A 41 12.44 -4.71 -0.70
C ALA A 41 13.89 -4.25 -0.97
N THR A 42 14.56 -3.60 -0.02
CA THR A 42 15.93 -3.08 -0.19
C THR A 42 16.97 -4.17 -0.46
N SER A 43 16.72 -5.40 0.02
CA SER A 43 17.58 -6.56 -0.27
C SER A 43 17.34 -7.19 -1.64
N ALA A 44 16.25 -6.83 -2.32
CA ALA A 44 15.87 -7.37 -3.62
C ALA A 44 16.54 -6.59 -4.76
N THR A 45 17.86 -6.71 -4.89
CA THR A 45 18.67 -5.90 -5.83
C THR A 45 18.51 -6.25 -7.32
N THR A 46 17.71 -7.28 -7.65
CA THR A 46 17.43 -7.68 -9.03
C THR A 46 15.93 -7.64 -9.30
N ARG A 47 15.54 -7.37 -10.55
CA ARG A 47 14.14 -7.42 -11.00
C ARG A 47 13.43 -8.72 -10.60
N ARG A 48 14.12 -9.86 -10.73
CA ARG A 48 13.56 -11.18 -10.38
C ARG A 48 13.30 -11.30 -8.86
N ALA A 49 14.24 -10.84 -8.04
CA ALA A 49 14.06 -10.83 -6.59
C ALA A 49 12.90 -9.90 -6.20
N PHE A 50 12.83 -8.71 -6.79
CA PHE A 50 11.76 -7.74 -6.53
C PHE A 50 10.38 -8.30 -6.90
N LYS A 51 10.24 -8.88 -8.09
CA LYS A 51 9.01 -9.56 -8.53
C LYS A 51 8.59 -10.71 -7.60
N THR A 52 9.57 -11.40 -7.02
CA THR A 52 9.30 -12.47 -6.03
C THR A 52 8.77 -11.89 -4.72
N ALA A 53 9.33 -10.78 -4.24
CA ALA A 53 8.83 -10.06 -3.07
C ALA A 53 7.39 -9.55 -3.30
N MET A 54 7.11 -8.94 -4.46
CA MET A 54 5.77 -8.49 -4.86
C MET A 54 4.73 -9.62 -4.83
N ARG A 55 5.09 -10.80 -5.36
CA ARG A 55 4.18 -11.97 -5.35
C ARG A 55 3.88 -12.47 -3.94
N ARG A 56 4.89 -12.52 -3.06
CA ARG A 56 4.69 -12.89 -1.65
C ARG A 56 3.80 -11.88 -0.95
N GLN A 57 4.03 -10.59 -1.22
CA GLN A 57 3.20 -9.52 -0.69
C GLN A 57 1.74 -9.63 -1.13
N ALA A 58 1.48 -9.92 -2.41
CA ALA A 58 0.11 -10.15 -2.91
C ALA A 58 -0.59 -11.28 -2.15
N GLN A 59 0.11 -12.39 -1.88
CA GLN A 59 -0.42 -13.50 -1.07
C GLN A 59 -0.69 -13.09 0.38
N ALA A 60 0.18 -12.26 0.98
CA ALA A 60 -0.05 -11.72 2.31
C ALA A 60 -1.30 -10.82 2.36
N SER A 61 -1.52 -9.98 1.35
CA SER A 61 -2.73 -9.16 1.23
C SER A 61 -4.02 -9.99 1.18
N VAL A 62 -4.01 -11.15 0.51
CA VAL A 62 -5.14 -12.09 0.53
C VAL A 62 -5.42 -12.61 1.93
N ALA A 63 -4.38 -12.96 2.70
CA ALA A 63 -4.54 -13.42 4.08
C ALA A 63 -5.13 -12.32 4.98
N VAL A 64 -4.73 -11.06 4.77
CA VAL A 64 -5.29 -9.88 5.44
C VAL A 64 -6.78 -9.73 5.13
N CYS A 65 -7.20 -9.83 3.86
CA CYS A 65 -8.61 -9.78 3.46
C CYS A 65 -9.46 -10.90 4.05
N LYS A 66 -8.90 -12.09 4.23
CA LYS A 66 -9.61 -13.21 4.89
C LYS A 66 -9.85 -12.94 6.37
N HIS A 67 -8.99 -12.17 7.01
CA HIS A 67 -9.11 -11.84 8.43
C HIS A 67 -10.03 -10.63 8.66
N TRP A 68 -9.91 -9.58 7.84
CA TRP A 68 -10.78 -8.39 7.88
C TRP A 68 -11.59 -8.26 6.60
N THR A 69 -12.81 -8.80 6.61
CA THR A 69 -13.71 -8.81 5.45
C THR A 69 -14.35 -7.45 5.15
N THR A 70 -14.19 -6.48 6.04
CA THR A 70 -14.73 -5.10 5.92
C THR A 70 -13.75 -4.13 5.27
N LEU A 71 -12.54 -4.60 4.92
CA LEU A 71 -11.52 -3.75 4.32
C LEU A 71 -12.01 -3.16 3.00
N ARG A 72 -11.72 -1.87 2.82
CA ARG A 72 -11.98 -1.11 1.59
C ARG A 72 -10.69 -0.77 0.87
N HIS A 73 -9.61 -0.58 1.63
CA HIS A 73 -8.30 -0.19 1.10
C HIS A 73 -7.19 -1.10 1.61
N ILE A 74 -6.29 -1.48 0.72
CA ILE A 74 -4.96 -1.98 1.07
C ILE A 74 -3.93 -1.07 0.43
N MET A 75 -3.08 -0.48 1.26
CA MET A 75 -1.97 0.33 0.83
C MET A 75 -0.66 -0.41 1.12
N VAL A 76 0.09 -0.74 0.08
CA VAL A 76 1.40 -1.40 0.22
C VAL A 76 2.48 -0.35 0.09
N ILE A 77 3.28 -0.19 1.13
CA ILE A 77 4.34 0.82 1.22
C ILE A 77 5.65 0.13 0.91
N VAL A 78 6.28 0.49 -0.21
CA VAL A 78 7.43 -0.24 -0.76
C VAL A 78 8.68 0.60 -0.65
N ASP A 79 9.66 0.13 0.12
CA ASP A 79 11.02 0.65 0.12
C ASP A 79 11.90 -0.27 -0.75
N ALA A 80 12.27 0.20 -1.95
CA ALA A 80 12.94 -0.60 -2.95
C ALA A 80 14.47 -0.42 -2.91
N ALA A 81 15.19 -1.41 -3.43
CA ALA A 81 16.64 -1.33 -3.54
C ALA A 81 17.06 -0.18 -4.46
N ALA A 82 17.99 0.66 -4.01
CA ALA A 82 18.52 1.79 -4.80
C ALA A 82 19.24 1.37 -6.10
N SER A 83 19.54 0.08 -6.27
CA SER A 83 20.12 -0.47 -7.51
C SER A 83 19.07 -0.70 -8.61
N LEU A 84 17.78 -0.57 -8.32
CA LEU A 84 16.70 -0.67 -9.30
C LEU A 84 16.31 0.72 -9.79
N ALA A 85 15.94 0.83 -11.07
CA ALA A 85 15.44 2.08 -11.62
C ALA A 85 14.03 2.39 -11.08
N ASP A 86 13.80 3.65 -10.66
CA ASP A 86 12.52 4.10 -10.08
C ASP A 86 11.32 3.76 -10.99
N GLU A 87 11.44 3.97 -12.30
CA GLU A 87 10.38 3.65 -13.28
C GLU A 87 10.09 2.13 -13.34
N GLU A 88 11.12 1.29 -13.31
CA GLU A 88 10.94 -0.17 -13.33
C GLU A 88 10.28 -0.67 -12.03
N VAL A 89 10.65 -0.08 -10.89
CA VAL A 89 10.00 -0.39 -9.60
C VAL A 89 8.53 -0.03 -9.67
N LEU A 90 8.20 1.17 -10.16
CA LEU A 90 6.82 1.65 -10.25
C LEU A 90 5.98 0.77 -11.19
N ASP A 91 6.48 0.43 -12.38
CA ASP A 91 5.82 -0.47 -13.33
C ASP A 91 5.55 -1.85 -12.72
N GLN A 92 6.52 -2.41 -11.99
CA GLN A 92 6.33 -3.68 -11.30
C GLN A 92 5.34 -3.58 -10.14
N CYS A 93 5.29 -2.45 -9.44
CA CYS A 93 4.28 -2.18 -8.41
C CYS A 93 2.88 -2.06 -9.01
N ASP A 94 2.71 -1.44 -10.19
CA ASP A 94 1.43 -1.31 -10.85
C ASP A 94 0.88 -2.67 -11.30
N ILE A 95 1.72 -3.47 -11.95
CA ILE A 95 1.41 -4.86 -12.30
C ILE A 95 1.05 -5.69 -11.05
N ALA A 96 1.76 -5.47 -9.95
CA ALA A 96 1.49 -6.16 -8.68
C ALA A 96 0.17 -5.71 -8.05
N ALA A 97 -0.17 -4.42 -8.13
CA ALA A 97 -1.42 -3.87 -7.62
C ALA A 97 -2.62 -4.49 -8.34
N GLU A 98 -2.58 -4.53 -9.68
CA GLU A 98 -3.61 -5.18 -10.49
C GLU A 98 -3.74 -6.68 -10.15
N ALA A 99 -2.61 -7.39 -10.12
CA ALA A 99 -2.61 -8.82 -9.82
C ALA A 99 -3.15 -9.12 -8.41
N THR A 100 -2.83 -8.27 -7.44
CA THR A 100 -3.32 -8.39 -6.06
C THR A 100 -4.82 -8.15 -5.98
N HIS A 101 -5.31 -7.10 -6.64
CA HIS A 101 -6.75 -6.80 -6.70
C HIS A 101 -7.53 -7.98 -7.28
N ARG A 102 -7.13 -8.47 -8.46
CA ARG A 102 -7.76 -9.64 -9.10
C ARG A 102 -7.72 -10.88 -8.21
N MET A 103 -6.59 -11.13 -7.55
CA MET A 103 -6.44 -12.30 -6.68
C MET A 103 -7.36 -12.23 -5.46
N ILE A 104 -7.50 -11.05 -4.84
CA ILE A 104 -8.41 -10.84 -3.72
C ILE A 104 -9.87 -11.00 -4.17
N GLU A 105 -10.25 -10.40 -5.29
CA GLU A 105 -11.61 -10.54 -5.82
C GLU A 105 -11.96 -12.01 -6.08
N GLN A 106 -11.05 -12.75 -6.73
CA GLN A 106 -11.25 -14.17 -7.05
C GLN A 106 -11.30 -15.07 -5.81
N ILE A 107 -10.46 -14.84 -4.80
CA ILE A 107 -10.31 -15.75 -3.65
C ILE A 107 -11.25 -15.38 -2.50
N CYS A 108 -11.44 -14.09 -2.25
CA CYS A 108 -12.19 -13.58 -1.10
C CYS A 108 -13.60 -13.11 -1.48
N GLY A 109 -13.90 -12.87 -2.76
CA GLY A 109 -15.21 -12.39 -3.21
C GLY A 109 -15.54 -10.99 -2.70
N ILE A 110 -14.53 -10.17 -2.39
CA ILE A 110 -14.68 -8.80 -1.90
C ILE A 110 -13.97 -7.81 -2.81
N TYR A 111 -14.47 -6.59 -2.85
CA TYR A 111 -13.87 -5.50 -3.59
C TYR A 111 -13.01 -4.64 -2.67
N VAL A 112 -11.71 -4.57 -2.97
CA VAL A 112 -10.73 -3.79 -2.20
C VAL A 112 -9.86 -3.00 -3.15
N VAL A 113 -9.71 -1.71 -2.87
CA VAL A 113 -8.82 -0.81 -3.61
C VAL A 113 -7.37 -1.10 -3.19
N ILE A 114 -6.51 -1.36 -4.17
CA ILE A 114 -5.09 -1.69 -3.93
C ILE A 114 -4.20 -0.54 -4.39
N THR A 115 -3.51 0.12 -3.47
CA THR A 115 -2.57 1.19 -3.81
C THR A 115 -1.16 0.82 -3.37
N TYR A 116 -0.24 0.72 -4.32
CA TYR A 116 1.19 0.60 -4.02
C TYR A 116 1.81 2.00 -3.97
N ILE A 117 2.63 2.27 -2.94
CA ILE A 117 3.31 3.55 -2.76
C ILE A 117 4.80 3.27 -2.65
N VAL A 118 5.57 3.70 -3.65
CA VAL A 118 7.03 3.58 -3.65
C VAL A 118 7.60 4.75 -2.84
N VAL A 119 8.28 4.45 -1.73
CA VAL A 119 8.74 5.45 -0.75
C VAL A 119 10.26 5.58 -0.69
N THR A 120 10.98 5.07 -1.68
CA THR A 120 12.43 5.24 -1.79
C THR A 120 12.79 6.72 -1.74
N GLY A 121 13.62 7.10 -0.77
CA GLY A 121 14.00 8.50 -0.55
C GLY A 121 12.91 9.38 0.06
N CYS A 122 11.94 8.81 0.78
CA CYS A 122 10.96 9.58 1.55
C CYS A 122 11.64 10.43 2.62
N ASP A 123 11.40 11.74 2.53
CA ASP A 123 11.99 12.81 3.36
C ASP A 123 10.99 13.42 4.34
N ASP A 124 9.68 13.24 4.13
CA ASP A 124 8.62 13.66 5.06
C ASP A 124 7.66 12.51 5.42
N PRO A 125 8.02 11.70 6.44
CA PRO A 125 7.16 10.65 6.98
C PRO A 125 5.79 11.13 7.49
N ARG A 126 5.67 12.37 7.96
CA ARG A 126 4.40 12.90 8.50
C ARG A 126 3.43 13.22 7.38
N LEU A 127 3.92 13.81 6.30
CA LEU A 127 3.12 14.02 5.11
C LEU A 127 2.71 12.68 4.49
N LEU A 128 3.59 11.67 4.45
CA LEU A 128 3.23 10.32 4.01
C LEU A 128 2.08 9.74 4.85
N ALA A 129 2.20 9.79 6.18
CA ALA A 129 1.14 9.35 7.08
C ALA A 129 -0.19 10.07 6.82
N HIS A 130 -0.13 11.38 6.60
CA HIS A 130 -1.30 12.18 6.24
C HIS A 130 -1.93 11.74 4.92
N ARG A 131 -1.13 11.52 3.86
CA ARG A 131 -1.62 11.05 2.55
C ARG A 131 -2.29 9.69 2.66
N VAL A 132 -1.66 8.75 3.38
CA VAL A 132 -2.19 7.41 3.64
C VAL A 132 -3.52 7.48 4.38
N ARG A 133 -3.65 8.33 5.41
CA ARG A 133 -4.91 8.52 6.12
C ARG A 133 -5.99 9.09 5.20
N CYS A 134 -5.68 10.16 4.46
CA CYS A 134 -6.64 10.73 3.52
C CYS A 134 -7.12 9.70 2.49
N ARG A 135 -6.24 8.81 2.02
CA ARG A 135 -6.64 7.72 1.11
C ARG A 135 -7.51 6.68 1.80
N ALA A 136 -7.21 6.31 3.05
CA ALA A 136 -8.04 5.38 3.82
C ALA A 136 -9.47 5.90 4.05
N ASP A 137 -9.64 7.22 4.23
CA ASP A 137 -10.93 7.86 4.47
C ASP A 137 -11.75 8.08 3.18
N GLN A 138 -11.13 7.92 2.01
CA GLN A 138 -11.83 8.06 0.74
C GLN A 138 -12.80 6.90 0.52
N ILE A 139 -13.97 7.25 -0.03
CA ILE A 139 -14.88 6.24 -0.57
C ILE A 139 -14.18 5.61 -1.78
N PRO A 140 -14.08 4.27 -1.87
CA PRO A 140 -13.58 3.59 -3.07
C PRO A 140 -14.22 4.17 -4.33
N ALA A 141 -13.38 4.72 -5.21
CA ALA A 141 -13.80 5.37 -6.45
C ALA A 141 -13.51 4.45 -7.65
N THR A 142 -13.40 5.02 -8.85
CA THR A 142 -13.19 4.31 -10.12
C THR A 142 -11.85 3.56 -10.24
N ASP A 143 -10.85 3.86 -9.39
CA ASP A 143 -9.54 3.21 -9.45
C ASP A 143 -9.48 1.97 -8.53
N ALA A 144 -9.66 0.79 -9.13
CA ALA A 144 -9.58 -0.50 -8.42
C ALA A 144 -8.16 -0.82 -7.90
N TYR A 145 -7.14 -0.34 -8.61
CA TYR A 145 -5.75 -0.51 -8.25
C TYR A 145 -4.90 0.65 -8.80
N SER A 146 -3.75 0.89 -8.18
CA SER A 146 -2.76 1.87 -8.66
C SER A 146 -1.40 1.68 -8.01
N ALA A 147 -0.35 2.19 -8.66
CA ALA A 147 0.95 2.41 -8.03
C ALA A 147 1.38 3.87 -8.17
N VAL A 148 1.89 4.49 -7.10
CA VAL A 148 2.31 5.90 -7.11
C VAL A 148 3.68 6.05 -6.46
N HIS A 149 4.43 7.06 -6.89
CA HIS A 149 5.72 7.40 -6.30
C HIS A 149 5.56 8.45 -5.20
N TRP A 150 6.35 8.35 -4.13
CA TRP A 150 6.36 9.33 -3.03
C TRP A 150 6.47 10.77 -3.54
N ARG A 151 7.41 11.03 -4.46
CA ARG A 151 7.64 12.35 -5.04
C ARG A 151 6.38 12.95 -5.70
N GLU A 152 5.53 12.13 -6.32
CA GLU A 152 4.29 12.59 -6.93
C GLU A 152 3.26 12.98 -5.85
N ILE A 153 3.10 12.12 -4.84
CA ILE A 153 2.11 12.33 -3.77
C ILE A 153 2.59 13.29 -2.67
N ALA A 154 3.86 13.69 -2.69
CA ALA A 154 4.35 14.82 -1.91
C ALA A 154 3.73 16.11 -2.45
N GLN A 155 3.67 16.25 -3.79
CA GLN A 155 3.17 17.44 -4.47
C GLN A 155 1.64 17.45 -4.62
N SER A 156 1.00 16.28 -4.68
CA SER A 156 -0.46 16.17 -4.82
C SER A 156 -1.08 15.06 -3.98
N SER A 157 -2.41 14.98 -3.93
CA SER A 157 -3.10 13.88 -3.24
C SER A 157 -2.97 12.58 -4.04
N ILE A 158 -3.02 11.42 -3.35
CA ILE A 158 -3.00 10.11 -4.01
C ILE A 158 -4.11 10.02 -5.07
N GLN A 159 -5.32 10.45 -4.73
CA GLN A 159 -6.47 10.42 -5.66
C GLN A 159 -6.25 11.23 -6.93
N HIS A 160 -5.61 12.40 -6.82
CA HIS A 160 -5.36 13.23 -7.99
C HIS A 160 -4.34 12.56 -8.92
N VAL A 161 -3.25 12.05 -8.35
CA VAL A 161 -2.22 11.32 -9.11
C VAL A 161 -2.80 10.07 -9.79
N THR A 162 -3.71 9.35 -9.13
CA THR A 162 -4.32 8.15 -9.72
C THR A 162 -5.37 8.47 -10.76
N ALA A 163 -6.15 9.55 -10.59
CA ALA A 163 -7.14 9.98 -11.58
C ALA A 163 -6.50 10.43 -12.91
N ASP A 164 -5.38 11.15 -12.86
CA ASP A 164 -4.70 11.67 -14.05
C ASP A 164 -4.11 10.56 -14.95
N ARG A 165 -3.90 9.35 -14.43
CA ARG A 165 -3.36 8.22 -15.21
C ARG A 165 -4.39 7.50 -16.08
N TYR A 166 -5.67 7.82 -15.92
CA TYR A 166 -6.77 7.23 -16.68
C TYR A 166 -7.51 8.25 -17.57
N LEU A 167 -6.94 9.46 -17.73
CA LEU A 167 -7.39 10.51 -18.65
C LEU A 167 -6.50 10.56 -19.89
#